data_AF-A0A357VTZ8-F1
#
_entry.id   AF-A0A357VTZ8-F1
#
_cell.length_a   1.000
_cell.length_b   1.000
_cell.length_c   1.000
_cell.angle_alpha   90.00
_cell.angle_beta   90.00
_cell.angle_gamma   90.00
#
_symmetry.space_group_name_H-M   'P 1'
#
loop_
_entity.id
_entity.type
_entity.pdbx_description
1 polymer ?
#
loop_
_entity_poly.entity_id
_entity_poly.type
_entity_poly.pdbx_seq_one_letter_code
_entity_poly.pdbx_strand_id
1 'polypeptide(L)'
;MKKVGFLVVLGFALLGLFGCVSDGGGILGPSSAPTGQWEVWTLKDSNGDGKGDSLDQVFPVEITIVDDVYQVVVYDTDFTAPVEDINAEFDFPDPEVTFHIYRVEGFPDYDLDMTGTLNDSSDNTEDYMFGEYDETVGNSSGQWIALRPNSKWYAEDPTSSTLKSGGDPLTQVKKVEAIEKFLSGRLGEEVQIEISENLKEKLE
;
A
#
# COMPACT_ATOMS: atom_id res chain seq x y z
N MET A 1 46.57 0.91 -14.66
CA MET A 1 46.02 0.05 -13.59
C MET A 1 46.12 0.78 -12.25
N LYS A 2 44.97 1.15 -11.66
CA LYS A 2 44.62 0.90 -10.25
C LYS A 2 43.28 1.60 -9.99
N LYS A 3 42.25 0.78 -9.81
CA LYS A 3 40.89 1.15 -9.42
C LYS A 3 40.92 1.60 -7.96
N VAL A 4 40.26 2.70 -7.63
CA VAL A 4 39.98 3.07 -6.23
C VAL A 4 38.57 2.57 -5.95
N GLY A 5 38.48 1.57 -5.07
CA GLY A 5 37.22 0.98 -4.62
C GLY A 5 36.56 1.88 -3.59
N PHE A 6 35.26 2.05 -3.77
CA PHE A 6 34.29 2.64 -2.86
C PHE A 6 34.01 1.65 -1.72
N LEU A 7 33.86 2.12 -0.49
CA LEU A 7 33.53 1.29 0.67
C LEU A 7 32.43 2.02 1.46
N VAL A 8 31.17 1.64 1.20
CA VAL A 8 30.01 2.05 2.01
C VAL A 8 29.94 1.09 3.18
N VAL A 9 30.04 1.63 4.40
CA VAL A 9 29.87 0.87 5.63
C VAL A 9 28.39 0.90 5.99
N LEU A 10 27.73 -0.24 5.72
CA LEU A 10 26.47 -0.65 6.31
C LEU A 10 26.74 -1.03 7.77
N GLY A 11 25.98 -0.48 8.72
CA GLY A 11 26.23 -0.71 10.14
C GLY A 11 25.03 -0.38 11.02
N PHE A 12 24.02 -1.26 10.94
CA PHE A 12 22.97 -1.41 11.96
C PHE A 12 23.60 -1.49 13.36
N ALA A 13 23.23 -0.57 14.26
CA ALA A 13 23.65 -0.59 15.66
C ALA A 13 22.43 -0.83 16.56
N LEU A 14 22.25 -2.10 16.94
CA LEU A 14 21.40 -2.55 18.04
C LEU A 14 22.14 -2.35 19.38
N LEU A 15 21.72 -1.41 20.23
CA LEU A 15 21.97 -1.29 21.68
C LEU A 15 20.92 -0.29 22.22
N GLY A 16 20.07 -0.48 23.23
CA GLY A 16 19.91 -1.51 24.26
C GLY A 16 19.30 -0.85 25.51
N LEU A 17 18.22 -1.45 26.05
CA LEU A 17 17.76 -1.50 27.45
C LEU A 17 16.96 -0.35 28.12
N PHE A 18 15.95 -0.82 28.87
CA PHE A 18 15.02 -0.21 29.82
C PHE A 18 13.86 0.57 29.16
N GLY A 19 12.61 0.12 29.16
CA GLY A 19 11.91 -0.80 30.05
C GLY A 19 10.67 -0.08 30.58
N CYS A 20 9.51 -0.28 29.95
CA CYS A 20 8.23 -0.13 30.62
C CYS A 20 7.20 -1.08 30.01
N VAL A 21 6.51 -1.76 30.91
CA VAL A 21 5.52 -2.80 30.69
C VAL A 21 4.32 -2.24 29.91
N SER A 22 3.85 -2.95 28.90
CA SER A 22 2.44 -2.89 28.49
C SER A 22 1.92 -4.32 28.32
N ASP A 23 0.86 -4.58 29.10
CA ASP A 23 0.26 -5.85 29.39
C ASP A 23 -0.20 -6.64 28.16
N GLY A 24 -0.01 -7.96 28.23
CA GLY A 24 -0.85 -8.90 27.49
C GLY A 24 -2.25 -8.95 28.09
N GLY A 25 -3.27 -8.98 27.24
CA GLY A 25 -4.65 -9.26 27.64
C GLY A 25 -5.67 -8.50 26.81
N GLY A 26 -6.30 -9.19 25.86
CA GLY A 26 -7.24 -8.60 24.92
C GLY A 26 -8.52 -8.05 25.54
N ILE A 27 -9.20 -7.21 24.76
CA ILE A 27 -10.64 -6.98 24.65
C ILE A 27 -10.79 -6.21 23.33
N LEU A 28 -11.73 -6.67 22.47
CA LEU A 28 -12.08 -6.07 21.19
C LEU A 28 -12.49 -4.59 21.39
N GLY A 29 -11.56 -3.67 21.19
CA GLY A 29 -11.76 -2.23 21.02
C GLY A 29 -11.67 -1.85 19.53
N PRO A 30 -11.88 -0.57 19.14
CA PRO A 30 -11.67 -0.13 17.76
C PRO A 30 -10.32 -0.65 17.25
N SER A 31 -10.28 -1.05 15.98
CA SER A 31 -9.10 -1.60 15.34
C SER A 31 -7.91 -0.72 15.69
N SER A 32 -6.81 -1.33 16.12
CA SER A 32 -5.58 -0.62 16.42
C SER A 32 -5.23 0.22 15.21
N ALA A 33 -5.34 1.56 15.36
CA ALA A 33 -4.94 2.63 14.44
C ALA A 33 -3.87 2.17 13.44
N PRO A 34 -3.88 2.68 12.19
CA PRO A 34 -3.67 2.04 10.86
C PRO A 34 -2.62 0.91 10.70
N THR A 35 -2.34 0.15 11.74
CA THR A 35 -1.23 -0.82 11.85
C THR A 35 -1.60 -2.13 11.20
N GLY A 36 -0.59 -2.87 10.77
CA GLY A 36 -0.70 -4.13 10.04
C GLY A 36 -0.50 -3.96 8.54
N GLN A 37 -0.83 -5.01 7.80
CA GLN A 37 -0.61 -5.08 6.35
C GLN A 37 -1.69 -4.34 5.56
N TRP A 38 -1.26 -3.73 4.46
CA TRP A 38 -2.09 -3.02 3.49
C TRP A 38 -1.54 -3.25 2.08
N GLU A 39 -2.44 -3.31 1.10
CA GLU A 39 -2.09 -3.23 -0.31
C GLU A 39 -2.51 -1.85 -0.80
N VAL A 40 -1.55 -0.99 -1.09
CA VAL A 40 -1.75 0.37 -1.59
C VAL A 40 -1.73 0.34 -3.11
N TRP A 41 -2.77 0.86 -3.75
CA TRP A 41 -2.94 0.88 -5.20
C TRP A 41 -3.07 2.33 -5.65
N THR A 42 -2.27 2.73 -6.65
CA THR A 42 -2.44 4.02 -7.32
C THR A 42 -3.19 3.84 -8.63
N LEU A 43 -4.11 4.76 -8.87
CA LEU A 43 -5.01 4.77 -10.01
C LEU A 43 -4.83 6.10 -10.73
N LYS A 44 -4.19 6.05 -11.89
CA LYS A 44 -3.85 7.24 -12.65
C LYS A 44 -5.10 7.86 -13.27
N ASP A 45 -5.24 9.17 -13.10
CA ASP A 45 -6.23 9.97 -13.81
C ASP A 45 -5.59 10.54 -15.09
N SER A 46 -5.84 9.87 -16.21
CA SER A 46 -5.26 10.24 -17.49
C SER A 46 -6.07 11.31 -18.21
N ASN A 47 -7.35 11.44 -17.87
CA ASN A 47 -8.28 12.34 -18.55
C ASN A 47 -8.56 13.65 -17.76
N GLY A 48 -8.17 13.71 -16.49
CA GLY A 48 -8.27 14.85 -15.59
C GLY A 48 -9.66 15.06 -14.98
N ASP A 49 -10.52 14.04 -14.94
CA ASP A 49 -11.88 14.11 -14.37
C ASP A 49 -11.94 13.84 -12.86
N GLY A 50 -10.79 13.63 -12.22
CA GLY A 50 -10.64 13.34 -10.81
C GLY A 50 -10.85 11.87 -10.46
N LYS A 51 -10.89 10.96 -11.43
CA LYS A 51 -11.11 9.52 -11.23
C LYS A 51 -9.95 8.70 -11.78
N GLY A 52 -9.73 7.54 -11.16
CA GLY A 52 -8.76 6.57 -11.67
C GLY A 52 -9.21 5.93 -12.98
N ASP A 53 -8.47 6.14 -14.06
CA ASP A 53 -8.68 5.53 -15.38
C ASP A 53 -7.98 4.16 -15.51
N SER A 54 -6.79 4.04 -14.92
CA SER A 54 -5.92 2.87 -15.10
C SER A 54 -5.14 2.54 -13.83
N LEU A 55 -4.93 1.25 -13.58
CA LEU A 55 -4.03 0.81 -12.52
C LEU A 55 -2.59 1.17 -12.88
N ASP A 56 -1.93 1.91 -11.99
CA ASP A 56 -0.55 2.35 -12.17
C ASP A 56 0.41 1.47 -11.36
N GLN A 57 0.34 1.52 -10.03
CA GLN A 57 1.29 0.83 -9.15
C GLN A 57 0.60 0.15 -7.96
N VAL A 58 1.28 -0.85 -7.39
CA VAL A 58 0.82 -1.61 -6.22
C VAL A 58 1.96 -1.74 -5.22
N PHE A 59 1.72 -1.30 -3.99
CA PHE A 59 2.66 -1.35 -2.87
C PHE A 59 2.06 -2.13 -1.70
N PRO A 60 2.43 -3.40 -1.55
CA PRO A 60 2.25 -4.14 -0.32
C PRO A 60 3.10 -3.48 0.78
N VAL A 61 2.46 -3.04 1.86
CA VAL A 61 3.13 -2.35 2.97
C VAL A 61 2.69 -2.92 4.30
N GLU A 62 3.59 -2.91 5.28
CA GLU A 62 3.26 -3.15 6.68
C GLU A 62 3.54 -1.89 7.50
N ILE A 63 2.51 -1.42 8.20
CA ILE A 63 2.61 -0.26 9.09
C ILE A 63 2.71 -0.77 10.53
N THR A 64 3.74 -0.36 11.25
CA THR A 64 3.92 -0.68 12.67
C THR A 64 4.14 0.60 13.47
N ILE A 65 3.94 0.54 14.79
CA ILE A 65 4.27 1.65 15.69
C ILE A 65 5.45 1.20 16.54
N VAL A 66 6.54 1.97 16.48
CA VAL A 66 7.75 1.76 17.28
C VAL A 66 8.09 3.10 17.93
N ASP A 67 8.13 3.12 19.26
CA ASP A 67 8.40 4.33 20.05
C ASP A 67 7.49 5.53 19.68
N ASP A 68 6.19 5.26 19.56
CA ASP A 68 5.15 6.24 19.17
C ASP A 68 5.31 6.84 17.76
N VAL A 69 6.15 6.24 16.92
CA VAL A 69 6.36 6.64 15.52
C VAL A 69 5.92 5.52 14.58
N TYR A 70 5.20 5.87 13.52
CA TYR A 70 4.86 4.93 12.47
C TYR A 70 6.12 4.54 11.67
N GLN A 71 6.30 3.24 11.50
CA GLN A 71 7.31 2.68 10.61
C GLN A 71 6.60 1.90 9.51
N VAL A 72 7.04 2.11 8.28
CA VAL A 72 6.50 1.43 7.11
C VAL A 72 7.60 0.62 6.44
N VAL A 73 7.27 -0.61 6.11
CA VAL A 73 8.11 -1.46 5.27
C VAL A 73 7.32 -1.83 4.02
N VAL A 74 7.92 -1.61 2.85
CA VAL A 74 7.36 -2.04 1.57
C VAL A 74 7.84 -3.46 1.27
N TYR A 75 6.92 -4.33 0.89
CA TYR A 75 7.17 -5.73 0.58
C TYR A 75 6.92 -6.05 -0.90
N ASP A 76 7.42 -7.21 -1.34
CA ASP A 76 6.93 -7.83 -2.56
C ASP A 76 5.42 -8.13 -2.51
N THR A 77 4.83 -8.43 -3.67
CA THR A 77 3.39 -8.71 -3.85
C THR A 77 2.85 -9.87 -3.01
N ASP A 78 3.72 -10.68 -2.43
CA ASP A 78 3.35 -11.83 -1.61
C ASP A 78 3.64 -11.60 -0.11
N PHE A 79 4.05 -10.38 0.29
CA PHE A 79 4.49 -10.04 1.64
C PHE A 79 5.62 -10.96 2.17
N THR A 80 6.50 -11.46 1.29
CA THR A 80 7.54 -12.43 1.70
C THR A 80 8.88 -11.80 2.02
N ALA A 81 9.26 -10.75 1.29
CA ALA A 81 10.51 -10.03 1.50
C ALA A 81 10.31 -8.52 1.37
N PRO A 82 10.98 -7.70 2.20
CA PRO A 82 11.06 -6.26 1.98
C PRO A 82 11.72 -5.93 0.64
N VAL A 83 11.26 -4.85 0.00
CA VAL A 83 11.87 -4.32 -1.21
C VAL A 83 12.90 -3.26 -0.83
N GLU A 84 14.19 -3.57 -1.02
CA GLU A 84 15.29 -2.75 -0.49
C GLU A 84 15.48 -1.39 -1.18
N ASP A 85 14.96 -1.21 -2.40
CA ASP A 85 15.07 0.03 -3.17
C ASP A 85 13.84 0.95 -3.07
N ILE A 86 12.88 0.63 -2.22
CA ILE A 86 11.66 1.43 -1.99
C ILE A 86 11.55 1.80 -0.51
N ASN A 87 11.40 3.09 -0.23
CA ASN A 87 11.10 3.59 1.09
C ASN A 87 9.66 4.09 1.17
N ALA A 88 9.13 4.08 2.39
CA ALA A 88 7.82 4.60 2.69
C ALA A 88 7.81 5.32 4.05
N GLU A 89 7.09 6.44 4.08
CA GLU A 89 6.81 7.21 5.29
C GLU A 89 5.29 7.34 5.45
N PHE A 90 4.82 7.33 6.69
CA PHE A 90 3.40 7.37 6.99
C PHE A 90 3.13 8.19 8.23
N ASP A 91 2.09 9.02 8.16
CA ASP A 91 1.56 9.74 9.30
C ASP A 91 0.03 9.67 9.31
N PHE A 92 -0.53 9.64 10.51
CA PHE A 92 -1.97 9.51 10.75
C PHE A 92 -2.46 10.46 11.84
N PRO A 93 -2.68 11.74 11.50
CA PRO A 93 -3.51 12.63 12.26
C PRO A 93 -5.00 12.31 12.03
N ASP A 94 -5.57 11.42 12.85
CA ASP A 94 -6.97 10.96 12.75
C ASP A 94 -7.98 12.07 12.38
N PRO A 95 -8.78 11.92 11.29
CA PRO A 95 -8.88 10.75 10.39
C PRO A 95 -8.02 10.82 9.13
N GLU A 96 -7.17 11.84 9.01
CA GLU A 96 -6.35 12.10 7.83
C GLU A 96 -5.12 11.17 7.82
N VAL A 97 -4.80 10.64 6.64
CA VAL A 97 -3.60 9.85 6.40
C VAL A 97 -2.71 10.58 5.40
N THR A 98 -1.42 10.55 5.64
CA THR A 98 -0.40 10.91 4.65
C THR A 98 0.53 9.74 4.45
N PHE A 99 0.88 9.49 3.20
CA PHE A 99 1.73 8.37 2.80
C PHE A 99 2.69 8.89 1.75
N HIS A 100 3.98 8.70 1.95
CA HIS A 100 5.01 9.07 0.99
C HIS A 100 5.76 7.82 0.58
N ILE A 101 5.69 7.42 -0.69
CA ILE A 101 6.41 6.25 -1.22
C ILE A 101 7.35 6.71 -2.31
N TYR A 102 8.63 6.41 -2.14
CA TYR A 102 9.66 6.86 -3.07
C TYR A 102 10.74 5.81 -3.25
N ARG A 103 11.36 5.84 -4.43
CA ARG A 103 12.50 4.99 -4.73
C ARG A 103 13.80 5.62 -4.25
N VAL A 104 14.72 4.79 -3.76
CA VAL A 104 16.04 5.26 -3.31
C VAL A 104 16.85 5.79 -4.51
N GLU A 105 17.66 6.83 -4.29
CA GLU A 105 18.46 7.50 -5.33
C GLU A 105 19.24 6.50 -6.21
N GLY A 106 19.05 6.58 -7.54
CA GLY A 106 19.78 5.76 -8.53
C GLY A 106 18.94 4.72 -9.30
N PHE A 107 17.63 4.67 -9.09
CA PHE A 107 16.68 3.83 -9.84
C PHE A 107 15.70 4.69 -10.65
N PRO A 108 15.00 4.16 -11.68
CA PRO A 108 13.95 4.93 -12.36
C PRO A 108 12.87 5.31 -11.35
N ASP A 109 12.68 6.62 -11.25
CA ASP A 109 12.01 7.31 -10.16
C ASP A 109 10.49 7.18 -10.24
N TYR A 110 9.90 6.94 -9.07
CA TYR A 110 8.60 7.50 -8.70
C TYR A 110 8.75 8.09 -7.30
N ASP A 111 8.01 9.15 -7.05
CA ASP A 111 8.02 9.92 -5.81
C ASP A 111 6.58 10.36 -5.57
N LEU A 112 5.87 9.57 -4.76
CA LEU A 112 4.43 9.59 -4.61
C LEU A 112 4.05 10.19 -3.26
N ASP A 113 3.47 11.39 -3.31
CA ASP A 113 2.83 12.02 -2.16
C ASP A 113 1.34 11.70 -2.18
N MET A 114 0.87 10.98 -1.16
CA MET A 114 -0.51 10.54 -1.04
C MET A 114 -1.15 11.17 0.20
N THR A 115 -2.35 11.74 0.02
CA THR A 115 -3.18 12.23 1.12
C THR A 115 -4.56 11.58 1.05
N GLY A 116 -5.18 11.33 2.19
CA GLY A 116 -6.49 10.70 2.21
C GLY A 116 -7.09 10.59 3.59
N THR A 117 -8.06 9.70 3.72
CA THR A 117 -8.72 9.40 5.00
C THR A 117 -8.72 7.90 5.29
N LEU A 118 -8.54 7.53 6.55
CA LEU A 118 -8.78 6.17 7.03
C LEU A 118 -10.27 5.99 7.33
N ASN A 119 -10.86 4.94 6.79
CA ASN A 119 -12.09 4.37 7.30
C ASN A 119 -11.74 3.19 8.20
N ASP A 120 -11.82 3.42 9.50
CA ASP A 120 -11.61 2.39 10.50
C ASP A 120 -12.95 1.78 10.89
N SER A 121 -13.07 0.48 10.71
CA SER A 121 -14.28 -0.27 11.01
C SER A 121 -14.07 -1.14 12.25
N SER A 122 -15.16 -1.71 12.78
CA SER A 122 -15.04 -2.65 13.91
C SER A 122 -14.40 -4.00 13.52
N ASP A 123 -14.23 -4.25 12.22
CA ASP A 123 -13.68 -5.48 11.65
C ASP A 123 -12.75 -5.11 10.50
N ASN A 124 -11.44 -5.32 10.68
CA ASN A 124 -10.42 -4.91 9.72
C ASN A 124 -10.67 -5.36 8.27
N THR A 125 -11.51 -6.38 8.04
CA THR A 125 -11.91 -6.77 6.68
C THR A 125 -12.65 -5.65 5.92
N GLU A 126 -13.22 -4.66 6.59
CA GLU A 126 -13.89 -3.51 5.95
C GLU A 126 -13.05 -2.24 5.91
N ASP A 127 -11.85 -2.25 6.53
CA ASP A 127 -10.99 -1.07 6.57
C ASP A 127 -10.49 -0.70 5.18
N TYR A 128 -10.42 0.59 4.92
CA TYR A 128 -9.77 1.14 3.72
C TYR A 128 -9.16 2.50 4.00
N MET A 129 -8.12 2.85 3.25
CA MET A 129 -7.69 4.23 3.07
C MET A 129 -7.99 4.66 1.64
N PHE A 130 -8.36 5.91 1.45
CA PHE A 130 -8.67 6.43 0.12
C PHE A 130 -8.37 7.92 0.06
N GLY A 131 -7.85 8.36 -1.08
CA GLY A 131 -7.64 9.78 -1.35
C GLY A 131 -6.94 10.02 -2.69
N GLU A 132 -6.14 11.08 -2.73
CA GLU A 132 -5.47 11.59 -3.94
C GLU A 132 -3.96 11.46 -3.81
N TYR A 133 -3.28 11.25 -4.93
CA TYR A 133 -1.83 11.24 -5.01
C TYR A 133 -1.31 12.22 -6.07
N ASP A 134 -0.11 12.74 -5.82
CA ASP A 134 0.69 13.50 -6.77
C ASP A 134 2.05 12.82 -6.90
N GLU A 135 2.51 12.62 -8.14
CA GLU A 135 3.78 12.04 -8.47
C GLU A 135 4.74 13.13 -8.97
N THR A 136 5.71 13.49 -8.12
CA THR A 136 6.61 14.61 -8.38
C THR A 136 7.49 14.39 -9.62
N VAL A 137 7.99 13.16 -9.82
CA VAL A 137 8.92 12.88 -10.93
C VAL A 137 8.20 12.55 -12.24
N GLY A 138 7.09 11.81 -12.16
CA GLY A 138 6.25 11.48 -13.32
C GLY A 138 5.34 12.61 -13.77
N ASN A 139 5.17 13.66 -12.95
CA ASN A 139 4.22 14.74 -13.14
C ASN A 139 2.83 14.20 -13.47
N SER A 140 2.40 13.24 -12.65
CA SER A 140 1.12 12.54 -12.76
C SER A 140 0.36 12.67 -11.45
N SER A 141 -0.95 12.60 -11.49
CA SER A 141 -1.79 12.64 -10.30
C SER A 141 -2.96 11.68 -10.49
N GLY A 142 -3.60 11.32 -9.40
CA GLY A 142 -4.78 10.45 -9.46
C GLY A 142 -5.31 10.10 -8.09
N GLN A 143 -6.00 8.97 -8.03
CA GLN A 143 -6.56 8.44 -6.79
C GLN A 143 -5.68 7.31 -6.26
N TRP A 144 -5.68 7.12 -4.96
CA TRP A 144 -5.10 5.92 -4.36
C TRP A 144 -6.09 5.28 -3.39
N ILE A 145 -5.95 3.97 -3.24
CA ILE A 145 -6.73 3.17 -2.30
C ILE A 145 -5.80 2.19 -1.60
N ALA A 146 -5.94 2.06 -0.28
CA ALA A 146 -5.32 0.97 0.46
C ALA A 146 -6.39 0.06 1.05
N LEU A 147 -6.23 -1.25 0.81
CA LEU A 147 -7.11 -2.28 1.35
C LEU A 147 -6.29 -3.26 2.18
N ARG A 148 -6.90 -3.84 3.22
CA ARG A 148 -6.27 -4.95 3.95
C ARG A 148 -6.15 -6.18 3.03
N PRO A 149 -5.10 -7.01 3.15
CA PRO A 149 -4.99 -8.26 2.39
C PRO A 149 -6.17 -9.23 2.60
N ASN A 150 -6.81 -9.16 3.77
CA ASN A 150 -8.02 -9.92 4.10
C ASN A 150 -9.32 -9.12 3.87
N SER A 151 -9.28 -8.04 3.09
CA SER A 151 -10.46 -7.19 2.86
C SER A 151 -11.61 -8.02 2.28
N LYS A 152 -12.81 -7.80 2.81
CA LYS A 152 -14.04 -8.40 2.26
C LYS A 152 -14.31 -7.96 0.83
N TRP A 153 -13.72 -6.83 0.40
CA TRP A 153 -13.87 -6.34 -0.96
C TRP A 153 -13.20 -7.26 -1.97
N TYR A 154 -12.14 -7.97 -1.58
CA TYR A 154 -11.53 -9.01 -2.41
C TYR A 154 -12.35 -10.31 -2.48
N ALA A 155 -13.36 -10.47 -1.63
CA ALA A 155 -14.03 -11.75 -1.42
C ALA A 155 -15.35 -11.87 -2.21
N GLU A 156 -15.26 -12.42 -3.42
CA GLU A 156 -16.29 -13.34 -3.95
C GLU A 156 -15.91 -14.83 -3.76
N ASP A 157 -14.83 -15.15 -3.02
CA ASP A 157 -14.60 -16.51 -2.50
C ASP A 157 -14.12 -16.50 -1.02
N PRO A 158 -15.03 -16.78 -0.06
CA PRO A 158 -14.72 -16.82 1.37
C PRO A 158 -13.85 -18.02 1.81
N THR A 159 -13.41 -18.89 0.88
CA THR A 159 -12.53 -20.04 1.16
C THR A 159 -11.13 -19.92 0.55
N SER A 160 -10.88 -18.87 -0.24
CA SER A 160 -9.59 -18.65 -0.88
C SER A 160 -8.58 -18.09 0.13
N SER A 161 -7.95 -19.00 0.87
CA SER A 161 -6.62 -18.75 1.48
C SER A 161 -5.54 -18.38 0.45
N THR A 162 -5.87 -18.38 -0.85
CA THR A 162 -5.03 -18.12 -2.01
C THR A 162 -4.99 -16.66 -2.49
N LEU A 163 -5.82 -15.75 -1.97
CA LEU A 163 -5.67 -14.30 -2.24
C LEU A 163 -4.58 -13.63 -1.38
N LYS A 164 -3.95 -14.41 -0.49
CA LYS A 164 -2.86 -13.98 0.42
C LYS A 164 -1.48 -13.91 -0.25
N SER A 165 -1.33 -14.41 -1.48
CA SER A 165 -0.12 -14.31 -2.28
C SER A 165 -0.48 -13.62 -3.61
N GLY A 166 -0.17 -12.34 -3.71
CA GLY A 166 -0.47 -11.46 -4.84
C GLY A 166 0.39 -11.65 -6.09
N GLY A 167 1.06 -12.78 -6.27
CA GLY A 167 1.82 -13.06 -7.49
C GLY A 167 1.02 -13.57 -8.70
N ASP A 168 -0.15 -14.21 -8.49
CA ASP A 168 -0.90 -14.81 -9.60
C ASP A 168 -1.73 -13.76 -10.39
N PRO A 169 -1.61 -13.69 -11.73
CA PRO A 169 -2.33 -12.71 -12.55
C PRO A 169 -3.85 -12.73 -12.36
N LEU A 170 -4.46 -13.90 -12.17
CA LEU A 170 -5.91 -14.02 -11.97
C LEU A 170 -6.35 -13.44 -10.61
N THR A 171 -5.49 -13.58 -9.60
CA THR A 171 -5.67 -12.91 -8.30
C THR A 171 -5.64 -11.40 -8.45
N GLN A 172 -4.72 -10.85 -9.25
CA GLN A 172 -4.64 -9.40 -9.48
C GLN A 172 -5.86 -8.85 -10.24
N VAL A 173 -6.37 -9.56 -11.25
CA VAL A 173 -7.61 -9.17 -11.95
C VAL A 173 -8.80 -9.07 -11.00
N LYS A 174 -9.00 -10.07 -10.14
CA LYS A 174 -10.09 -10.06 -9.16
C LYS A 174 -9.96 -8.92 -8.16
N LYS A 175 -8.73 -8.53 -7.80
CA LYS A 175 -8.49 -7.36 -6.95
C LYS A 175 -8.83 -6.06 -7.68
N VAL A 176 -8.55 -5.95 -8.98
CA VAL A 176 -8.99 -4.79 -9.78
C VAL A 176 -10.52 -4.70 -9.84
N GLU A 177 -11.22 -5.80 -10.15
CA GLU A 177 -12.70 -5.83 -10.15
C GLU A 177 -13.30 -5.43 -8.79
N ALA A 178 -12.65 -5.84 -7.69
CA ALA A 178 -13.02 -5.43 -6.34
C ALA A 178 -12.87 -3.92 -6.12
N ILE A 179 -11.76 -3.34 -6.60
CA ILE A 179 -11.50 -1.90 -6.52
C ILE A 179 -12.50 -1.13 -7.40
N GLU A 180 -12.79 -1.58 -8.62
CA GLU A 180 -13.82 -0.99 -9.49
C GLU A 180 -15.18 -0.94 -8.80
N LYS A 181 -15.60 -2.05 -8.19
CA LYS A 181 -16.87 -2.15 -7.46
C LYS A 181 -16.90 -1.21 -6.24
N PHE A 182 -15.79 -1.12 -5.51
CA PHE A 182 -15.65 -0.19 -4.39
C PHE A 182 -15.77 1.27 -4.85
N LEU A 183 -15.01 1.66 -5.88
CA LEU A 183 -15.01 3.03 -6.40
C LEU A 183 -16.36 3.38 -6.99
N SER A 184 -16.99 2.47 -7.73
CA SER A 184 -18.30 2.71 -8.32
C SER A 184 -19.37 2.96 -7.26
N GLY A 185 -19.34 2.20 -6.17
CA GLY A 185 -20.23 2.41 -5.02
C GLY A 185 -20.01 3.74 -4.31
N ARG A 186 -18.77 4.24 -4.31
CA ARG A 186 -18.40 5.49 -3.62
C ARG A 186 -18.59 6.74 -4.46
N LEU A 187 -18.22 6.68 -5.74
CA LEU A 187 -18.35 7.77 -6.71
C LEU A 187 -19.78 7.88 -7.26
N GLY A 188 -20.58 6.81 -7.13
CA GLY A 188 -21.98 6.80 -7.57
C GLY A 188 -22.14 6.65 -9.09
N GLU A 189 -21.11 6.18 -9.77
CA GLU A 189 -21.05 5.96 -11.21
C GLU A 189 -20.21 4.72 -11.53
N GLU A 190 -20.36 4.15 -12.72
CA GLU A 190 -19.59 2.97 -13.13
C GLU A 190 -18.13 3.37 -13.41
N VAL A 191 -17.20 2.79 -12.66
CA VAL A 191 -15.75 2.95 -12.84
C VAL A 191 -15.22 1.69 -13.53
N GLN A 192 -14.53 1.87 -14.66
CA GLN A 192 -13.79 0.81 -15.33
C GLN A 192 -12.32 1.17 -15.28
N ILE A 193 -11.52 0.35 -14.60
CA ILE A 193 -10.08 0.51 -14.47
C ILE A 193 -9.43 -0.31 -15.57
N GLU A 194 -8.68 0.35 -16.46
CA GLU A 194 -7.90 -0.37 -17.44
C GLU A 194 -6.77 -1.16 -16.75
N ILE A 195 -6.85 -2.49 -16.88
CA ILE A 195 -5.76 -3.39 -16.51
C ILE A 195 -4.61 -3.20 -17.50
N SER A 196 -3.37 -3.06 -17.01
CA SER A 196 -2.21 -2.87 -17.88
C SER A 196 -1.98 -4.05 -18.84
N GLU A 197 -1.46 -3.77 -20.05
CA GLU A 197 -1.12 -4.80 -21.04
C GLU A 197 -0.18 -5.89 -20.50
N ASN A 198 0.76 -5.52 -19.62
CA ASN A 198 1.67 -6.47 -18.96
C ASN A 198 0.91 -7.49 -18.10
N LEU A 199 -0.16 -7.06 -17.42
CA LEU A 199 -0.99 -7.98 -16.65
C LEU A 199 -1.90 -8.81 -17.56
N LYS A 200 -2.41 -8.23 -18.66
CA LYS A 200 -3.17 -8.95 -19.69
C LYS A 200 -2.35 -10.09 -20.31
N GLU A 201 -1.10 -9.84 -20.70
CA GLU A 201 -0.19 -10.85 -21.28
C GLU A 201 0.09 -12.03 -20.35
N LYS A 202 0.00 -11.84 -19.03
CA LYS A 202 0.23 -12.92 -18.04
C LYS A 202 -1.01 -13.78 -17.79
N LEU A 203 -2.18 -13.41 -18.35
CA LEU A 203 -3.45 -14.13 -18.20
C LEU A 203 -3.77 -15.07 -19.40
N GLU A 204 -3.06 -14.92 -20.51
CA GLU A 204 -3.19 -15.74 -21.74
C GLU A 204 -2.30 -16.99 -21.72
#